data_AF-A0AAV6UEZ7-F1
#
_entry.id   AF-A0AAV6UEZ7-F1
#
_cell.length_a   1.000
_cell.length_b   1.000
_cell.length_c   1.000
_cell.angle_alpha   90.00
_cell.angle_beta   90.00
_cell.angle_gamma   90.00
#
_symmetry.space_group_name_H-M   'P 1'
#
loop_
_entity.id
_entity.type
_entity.pdbx_description
1 polymer ?
#
loop_
_entity_poly.entity_id
_entity_poly.type
_entity_poly.pdbx_seq_one_letter_code
_entity_poly.pdbx_strand_id
1 'polypeptide(L)'
;MRMFHRELTLIICLAAVLVSAEMGCPSQEDVRPCECDPSENIMYPIVTLTCTKIDDSEVIQRVFENTKRYYFRTFALVESNLSYIPHMTLDDVKVITLSLYNVTLKYMFDEAPTDDTFLRELKAVRVKVLSGWDWKQLAGFKQLEQLDILDTPLKKLPADFRSSDHVPEEGNIRNFILMYNKISTVPSDMFSDMPLLGMVSLRGNMMAVLSEATFQPVVMSQLRYLDVTENPIQCDCRIAWVLQERRERISGKCYAPKALRDKAFNKLTREDIRCSNILLHSLQK
;
A
#
# COMPACT_ATOMS: atom_id res chain seq x y z
N MET A 1 -54.99 -43.77 40.20
CA MET A 1 -54.67 -42.73 41.20
C MET A 1 -53.54 -41.87 40.61
N ARG A 2 -53.86 -40.64 40.19
CA ARG A 2 -53.03 -39.42 39.94
C ARG A 2 -51.65 -39.60 39.29
N MET A 3 -51.39 -39.24 38.02
CA MET A 3 -51.44 -37.93 37.30
C MET A 3 -50.50 -36.82 37.82
N PHE A 4 -49.56 -36.45 36.93
CA PHE A 4 -49.19 -35.11 36.41
C PHE A 4 -49.02 -33.92 37.36
N HIS A 5 -47.82 -33.30 37.30
CA HIS A 5 -47.49 -31.85 37.37
C HIS A 5 -46.03 -31.72 37.83
N ARG A 6 -45.06 -31.17 37.08
CA ARG A 6 -44.74 -29.74 36.82
C ARG A 6 -43.22 -29.75 36.50
N GLU A 7 -42.57 -29.01 35.59
CA GLU A 7 -42.94 -27.85 34.78
C GLU A 7 -42.24 -27.92 33.42
N LEU A 8 -42.98 -27.39 32.45
CA LEU A 8 -42.56 -27.01 31.11
C LEU A 8 -41.74 -25.72 31.23
N THR A 9 -40.44 -25.74 30.96
CA THR A 9 -39.73 -24.52 30.55
C THR A 9 -39.26 -24.72 29.13
N LEU A 10 -39.96 -24.01 28.24
CA LEU A 10 -39.69 -23.86 26.82
C LEU A 10 -38.17 -23.76 26.57
N ILE A 11 -37.62 -24.73 25.84
CA ILE A 11 -36.43 -24.49 25.03
C ILE A 11 -36.90 -23.59 23.89
N ILE A 12 -36.81 -22.27 24.09
CA ILE A 12 -36.86 -21.34 22.97
C ILE A 12 -35.57 -21.60 22.19
N CYS A 13 -35.71 -22.24 21.03
CA CYS A 13 -34.71 -22.24 19.99
C CYS A 13 -34.38 -20.79 19.64
N LEU A 14 -33.37 -20.21 20.30
CA LEU A 14 -32.54 -19.21 19.66
C LEU A 14 -31.67 -19.99 18.68
N ALA A 15 -32.25 -20.32 17.53
CA ALA A 15 -31.47 -20.43 16.32
C ALA A 15 -30.87 -19.04 16.11
N ALA A 16 -29.68 -18.81 16.69
CA ALA A 16 -28.76 -17.87 16.09
C ALA A 16 -28.66 -18.35 14.64
N VAL A 17 -29.31 -17.64 13.73
CA VAL A 17 -29.04 -17.79 12.31
C VAL A 17 -27.58 -17.42 12.19
N LEU A 18 -26.71 -18.43 12.25
CA LEU A 18 -25.37 -18.34 11.72
C LEU A 18 -25.60 -17.95 10.27
N VAL A 19 -25.51 -16.66 9.96
CA VAL A 19 -25.45 -16.19 8.58
C VAL A 19 -24.14 -16.78 8.07
N SER A 20 -24.26 -17.95 7.46
CA SER A 20 -23.13 -18.62 6.86
C SER A 20 -22.57 -17.70 5.81
N ALA A 21 -21.30 -17.39 5.93
CA ALA A 21 -20.51 -16.77 4.90
C ALA A 21 -20.85 -17.33 3.51
N GLU A 22 -21.34 -16.50 2.59
CA GLU A 22 -21.62 -16.95 1.23
C GLU A 22 -20.32 -16.94 0.41
N MET A 23 -20.05 -18.06 -0.25
CA MET A 23 -18.92 -18.21 -1.15
C MET A 23 -19.35 -17.91 -2.59
N GLY A 24 -18.49 -17.21 -3.32
CA GLY A 24 -18.73 -16.85 -4.72
C GLY A 24 -19.34 -15.46 -4.87
N CYS A 25 -20.01 -15.26 -6.00
CA CYS A 25 -20.55 -13.95 -6.36
C CYS A 25 -22.01 -13.77 -5.90
N PRO A 26 -22.36 -12.57 -5.41
CA PRO A 26 -23.75 -12.18 -5.22
C PRO A 26 -24.53 -12.18 -6.54
N SER A 27 -25.86 -12.01 -6.45
CA SER A 27 -26.65 -11.81 -7.66
C SER A 27 -26.25 -10.52 -8.39
N GLN A 28 -26.40 -10.49 -9.71
CA GLN A 28 -26.06 -9.28 -10.48
C GLN A 28 -26.94 -8.08 -10.08
N GLU A 29 -28.13 -8.30 -9.55
CA GLU A 29 -28.99 -7.22 -9.05
C GLU A 29 -28.41 -6.56 -7.80
N ASP A 30 -27.81 -7.35 -6.90
CA ASP A 30 -27.23 -6.86 -5.65
C ASP A 30 -25.97 -6.02 -5.88
N VAL A 31 -25.22 -6.28 -6.95
CA VAL A 31 -23.92 -5.63 -7.23
C VAL A 31 -23.98 -4.56 -8.32
N ARG A 32 -25.07 -4.43 -9.08
CA ARG A 32 -25.16 -3.42 -10.16
C ARG A 32 -24.88 -2.00 -9.64
N PRO A 33 -24.07 -1.19 -10.37
CA PRO A 33 -23.50 -1.40 -11.70
C PRO A 33 -22.14 -2.13 -11.72
N CYS A 34 -21.68 -2.65 -10.58
CA CYS A 34 -20.46 -3.42 -10.49
C CYS A 34 -20.63 -4.83 -11.06
N GLU A 35 -19.50 -5.46 -11.36
CA GLU A 35 -19.42 -6.83 -11.84
C GLU A 35 -18.65 -7.67 -10.83
N CYS A 36 -19.20 -8.84 -10.51
CA CYS A 36 -18.52 -9.81 -9.66
C CYS A 36 -18.06 -10.98 -10.54
N ASP A 37 -16.76 -11.25 -10.48
CA ASP A 37 -16.13 -12.34 -11.23
C ASP A 37 -15.47 -13.34 -10.26
N PRO A 38 -15.94 -14.61 -10.20
CA PRO A 38 -15.23 -15.66 -9.50
C PRO A 38 -14.13 -16.21 -10.42
N SER A 39 -12.87 -16.18 -9.97
CA SER A 39 -11.79 -16.73 -10.81
C SER A 39 -12.03 -18.19 -11.16
N GLU A 40 -11.51 -18.62 -12.32
CA GLU A 40 -11.67 -19.98 -12.86
C GLU A 40 -11.09 -21.11 -11.98
N ASN A 41 -10.54 -20.79 -10.79
CA ASN A 41 -10.03 -21.80 -9.87
C ASN A 41 -11.19 -22.43 -9.09
N ILE A 42 -11.60 -23.61 -9.55
CA ILE A 42 -12.74 -24.39 -9.03
C ILE A 42 -12.55 -24.78 -7.55
N MET A 43 -11.31 -24.90 -7.06
CA MET A 43 -11.03 -25.38 -5.70
C MET A 43 -10.97 -24.26 -4.64
N TYR A 44 -10.62 -23.04 -5.05
CA TYR A 44 -10.59 -21.84 -4.19
C TYR A 44 -10.91 -20.60 -5.04
N PRO A 45 -12.19 -20.33 -5.31
CA PRO A 45 -12.58 -19.24 -6.20
C PRO A 45 -12.15 -17.89 -5.61
N ILE A 46 -11.36 -17.16 -6.37
CA ILE A 46 -10.94 -15.81 -6.01
C ILE A 46 -12.03 -14.87 -6.49
N VAL A 47 -12.81 -14.32 -5.57
CA VAL A 47 -13.93 -13.44 -5.92
C VAL A 47 -13.41 -12.00 -6.05
N THR A 48 -13.63 -11.40 -7.22
CA THR A 48 -13.28 -10.01 -7.50
C THR A 48 -14.56 -9.21 -7.77
N LEU A 49 -14.78 -8.15 -6.99
CA LEU A 49 -15.82 -7.16 -7.25
C LEU A 49 -15.20 -5.95 -7.94
N THR A 50 -15.63 -5.65 -9.16
CA THR A 50 -15.12 -4.51 -9.94
C THR A 50 -16.24 -3.53 -10.23
N CYS A 51 -16.08 -2.28 -9.78
CA CYS A 51 -16.96 -1.19 -10.14
C CYS A 51 -16.25 -0.23 -11.11
N THR A 52 -16.87 0.05 -12.25
CA THR A 52 -16.28 0.85 -13.32
C THR A 52 -17.13 2.07 -13.61
N LYS A 53 -16.51 3.23 -13.85
CA LYS A 53 -17.19 4.51 -14.17
C LYS A 53 -18.20 4.94 -13.10
N ILE A 54 -17.84 4.79 -11.83
CA ILE A 54 -18.67 5.26 -10.72
C ILE A 54 -18.32 6.72 -10.43
N ASP A 55 -19.34 7.55 -10.29
CA ASP A 55 -19.24 8.98 -9.97
C ASP A 55 -19.90 9.36 -8.63
N ASP A 56 -20.59 8.41 -8.00
CA ASP A 56 -21.27 8.58 -6.72
C ASP A 56 -20.85 7.51 -5.70
N SER A 57 -20.37 7.95 -4.54
CA SER A 57 -19.95 7.10 -3.42
C SER A 57 -21.12 6.29 -2.84
N GLU A 58 -22.36 6.79 -2.91
CA GLU A 58 -23.56 6.09 -2.44
C GLU A 58 -23.83 4.79 -3.22
N VAL A 59 -23.39 4.71 -4.48
CA VAL A 59 -23.48 3.49 -5.28
C VAL A 59 -22.66 2.37 -4.63
N ILE A 60 -21.44 2.67 -4.21
CA ILE A 60 -20.55 1.70 -3.56
C ILE A 60 -21.13 1.29 -2.21
N GLN A 61 -21.59 2.25 -1.42
CA GLN A 61 -22.21 1.99 -0.13
C GLN A 61 -23.35 0.98 -0.25
N ARG A 62 -24.31 1.21 -1.15
CA ARG A 62 -25.44 0.30 -1.39
C ARG A 62 -24.98 -1.10 -1.81
N VAL A 63 -23.99 -1.21 -2.69
CA VAL A 63 -23.47 -2.52 -3.14
C VAL A 63 -22.90 -3.30 -1.95
N PHE A 64 -22.12 -2.64 -1.09
CA PHE A 64 -21.54 -3.28 0.09
C PHE A 64 -22.58 -3.57 1.18
N GLU A 65 -23.61 -2.74 1.33
CA GLU A 65 -24.76 -3.02 2.21
C GLU A 65 -25.54 -4.27 1.78
N ASN A 66 -25.73 -4.47 0.48
CA ASN A 66 -26.40 -5.65 -0.07
C ASN A 66 -25.52 -6.91 0.00
N THR A 67 -24.21 -6.76 0.13
CA THR A 67 -23.24 -7.86 0.01
C THR A 67 -22.46 -8.14 1.29
N LYS A 68 -22.92 -7.65 2.46
CA LYS A 68 -22.26 -7.87 3.77
C LYS A 68 -21.96 -9.33 4.13
N ARG A 69 -22.72 -10.27 3.58
CA ARG A 69 -22.54 -11.72 3.83
C ARG A 69 -21.51 -12.39 2.92
N TYR A 70 -20.97 -11.66 1.94
CA TYR A 70 -19.99 -12.15 0.97
C TYR A 70 -18.57 -11.73 1.34
N TYR A 71 -17.62 -12.38 0.69
CA TYR A 71 -16.19 -12.16 0.89
C TYR A 71 -15.56 -11.88 -0.46
N PHE A 72 -14.89 -10.75 -0.59
CA PHE A 72 -14.19 -10.40 -1.82
C PHE A 72 -12.69 -10.48 -1.58
N ARG A 73 -11.98 -11.27 -2.39
CA ARG A 73 -10.51 -11.19 -2.34
C ARG A 73 -10.07 -9.81 -2.80
N THR A 74 -10.68 -9.32 -3.86
CA THR A 74 -10.35 -8.03 -4.46
C THR A 74 -11.59 -7.18 -4.61
N PHE A 75 -11.51 -5.93 -4.14
CA PHE A 75 -12.40 -4.85 -4.54
C PHE A 75 -11.62 -3.91 -5.47
N ALA A 76 -12.14 -3.70 -6.68
CA ALA A 76 -11.53 -2.86 -7.70
C ALA A 76 -12.44 -1.68 -8.08
N LEU A 77 -11.87 -0.47 -8.11
CA LEU A 77 -12.47 0.71 -8.70
C LEU A 77 -11.69 1.13 -9.94
N VAL A 78 -12.40 1.29 -11.05
CA VAL A 78 -11.81 1.52 -12.37
C VAL A 78 -12.47 2.74 -13.02
N GLU A 79 -11.67 3.65 -13.58
CA GLU A 79 -12.16 4.80 -14.37
C GLU A 79 -13.23 5.63 -13.64
N SER A 80 -13.08 5.81 -12.33
CA SER A 80 -14.12 6.37 -11.45
C SER A 80 -13.73 7.74 -10.88
N ASN A 81 -14.71 8.57 -10.54
CA ASN A 81 -14.50 9.91 -10.00
C ASN A 81 -15.43 10.16 -8.82
N LEU A 82 -14.96 9.92 -7.60
CA LEU A 82 -15.80 9.86 -6.40
C LEU A 82 -15.40 10.94 -5.40
N SER A 83 -16.30 11.21 -4.45
CA SER A 83 -15.94 12.01 -3.28
C SER A 83 -14.98 11.24 -2.38
N TYR A 84 -15.25 9.96 -2.15
CA TYR A 84 -14.46 9.07 -1.29
C TYR A 84 -14.82 7.60 -1.54
N ILE A 85 -14.02 6.68 -1.02
CA ILE A 85 -14.38 5.27 -0.85
C ILE A 85 -14.98 5.11 0.55
N PRO A 86 -16.20 4.57 0.72
CA PRO A 86 -16.76 4.39 2.06
C PRO A 86 -15.91 3.42 2.90
N HIS A 87 -15.52 3.77 4.14
CA HIS A 87 -14.71 2.94 5.05
C HIS A 87 -15.34 1.57 5.31
N MET A 88 -16.68 1.51 5.40
CA MET A 88 -17.43 0.26 5.55
C MET A 88 -17.15 -0.77 4.45
N THR A 89 -16.62 -0.35 3.28
CA THR A 89 -16.20 -1.29 2.22
C THR A 89 -15.05 -2.20 2.66
N LEU A 90 -14.28 -1.79 3.67
CA LEU A 90 -13.15 -2.52 4.24
C LEU A 90 -13.43 -3.07 5.64
N ASP A 91 -14.28 -2.38 6.41
CA ASP A 91 -14.55 -2.71 7.81
C ASP A 91 -15.66 -3.78 7.94
N ASP A 92 -16.78 -3.61 7.21
CA ASP A 92 -17.93 -4.52 7.30
C ASP A 92 -17.77 -5.76 6.42
N VAL A 93 -16.94 -5.67 5.38
CA VAL A 93 -16.77 -6.71 4.37
C VAL A 93 -15.30 -7.08 4.27
N LYS A 94 -15.03 -8.38 4.31
CA LYS A 94 -13.67 -8.89 4.17
C LYS A 94 -13.17 -8.63 2.76
N VAL A 95 -12.33 -7.61 2.62
CA VAL A 95 -11.56 -7.29 1.42
C VAL A 95 -10.08 -7.49 1.71
N ILE A 96 -9.39 -8.29 0.89
CA ILE A 96 -7.94 -8.53 1.04
C ILE A 96 -7.11 -7.54 0.22
N THR A 97 -7.58 -7.22 -0.99
CA THR A 97 -6.91 -6.34 -1.93
C THR A 97 -7.84 -5.21 -2.36
N LEU A 98 -7.43 -3.96 -2.14
CA LEU A 98 -8.08 -2.78 -2.72
C LEU A 98 -7.28 -2.33 -3.94
N SER A 99 -7.90 -2.32 -5.12
CA SER A 99 -7.26 -1.91 -6.38
C SER A 99 -7.96 -0.72 -7.01
N LEU A 100 -7.23 0.37 -7.19
CA LEU A 100 -7.69 1.61 -7.78
C LEU A 100 -6.94 1.85 -9.08
N TYR A 101 -7.66 1.96 -10.19
CA TYR A 101 -7.07 2.21 -11.51
C TYR A 101 -7.74 3.38 -12.20
N ASN A 102 -6.96 4.43 -12.47
CA ASN A 102 -7.46 5.65 -13.12
C ASN A 102 -8.64 6.26 -12.34
N VAL A 103 -8.45 6.48 -11.04
CA VAL A 103 -9.48 6.96 -10.12
C VAL A 103 -9.15 8.37 -9.64
N THR A 104 -10.14 9.27 -9.66
CA THR A 104 -10.06 10.56 -8.97
C THR A 104 -10.93 10.52 -7.72
N LEU A 105 -10.39 10.99 -6.60
CA LEU A 105 -11.06 11.05 -5.30
C LEU A 105 -10.93 12.45 -4.71
N LYS A 106 -11.97 12.97 -4.05
CA LYS A 106 -11.81 14.18 -3.22
C LYS A 106 -11.00 13.88 -1.96
N TYR A 107 -11.35 12.80 -1.26
CA TYR A 107 -10.64 12.21 -0.12
C TYR A 107 -10.51 10.71 -0.35
N MET A 108 -9.50 10.05 0.23
CA MET A 108 -9.32 8.61 0.02
C MET A 108 -10.51 7.82 0.60
N PHE A 109 -10.80 8.05 1.88
CA PHE A 109 -11.97 7.52 2.57
C PHE A 109 -12.80 8.63 3.23
N ASP A 110 -14.07 8.35 3.55
CA ASP A 110 -14.95 9.23 4.35
C ASP A 110 -14.47 9.33 5.80
N GLU A 111 -14.07 8.20 6.37
CA GLU A 111 -13.44 8.08 7.68
C GLU A 111 -12.22 7.14 7.57
N ALA A 112 -11.34 7.14 8.57
CA ALA A 112 -10.22 6.19 8.57
C ALA A 112 -10.77 4.77 8.81
N PRO A 113 -10.46 3.78 7.94
CA PRO A 113 -10.82 2.39 8.18
C PRO A 113 -10.24 1.86 9.50
N THR A 114 -10.92 0.89 10.10
CA THR A 114 -10.57 0.37 11.42
C THR A 114 -9.34 -0.53 11.41
N ASP A 115 -8.75 -0.73 12.60
CA ASP A 115 -7.53 -1.52 12.79
C ASP A 115 -7.70 -3.02 12.51
N ASP A 116 -8.93 -3.53 12.48
CA ASP A 116 -9.31 -4.93 12.29
C ASP A 116 -9.61 -5.31 10.83
N THR A 117 -9.40 -4.38 9.90
CA THR A 117 -9.50 -4.66 8.46
C THR A 117 -8.61 -5.84 8.04
N PHE A 118 -9.07 -6.58 7.03
CA PHE A 118 -8.33 -7.70 6.44
C PHE A 118 -7.43 -7.28 5.27
N LEU A 119 -7.25 -5.98 5.06
CA LEU A 119 -6.55 -5.45 3.91
C LEU A 119 -5.06 -5.79 3.99
N ARG A 120 -4.57 -6.56 3.02
CA ARG A 120 -3.17 -6.96 2.89
C ARG A 120 -2.46 -6.27 1.74
N GLU A 121 -3.21 -5.77 0.77
CA GLU A 121 -2.67 -5.13 -0.41
C GLU A 121 -3.49 -3.91 -0.84
N LEU A 122 -2.81 -2.76 -0.99
CA LEU A 122 -3.37 -1.56 -1.59
C LEU A 122 -2.64 -1.25 -2.88
N LYS A 123 -3.37 -1.26 -4.00
CA LYS A 123 -2.87 -0.89 -5.34
C LYS A 123 -3.54 0.38 -5.80
N ALA A 124 -2.76 1.42 -6.04
CA ALA A 124 -3.21 2.70 -6.57
C ALA A 124 -2.41 3.04 -7.82
N VAL A 125 -3.04 2.91 -8.99
CA VAL A 125 -2.42 3.20 -10.29
C VAL A 125 -3.14 4.38 -10.93
N ARG A 126 -2.42 5.47 -11.20
CA ARG A 126 -2.99 6.70 -11.75
C ARG A 126 -4.14 7.22 -10.89
N VAL A 127 -3.92 7.31 -9.57
CA VAL A 127 -4.92 7.80 -8.62
C VAL A 127 -4.66 9.27 -8.30
N LYS A 128 -5.70 10.10 -8.27
CA LYS A 128 -5.61 11.50 -7.88
C LYS A 128 -6.51 11.78 -6.69
N VAL A 129 -5.92 11.98 -5.52
CA VAL A 129 -6.63 12.47 -4.33
C VAL A 129 -6.53 13.99 -4.28
N LEU A 130 -7.64 14.70 -4.49
CA LEU A 130 -7.66 16.16 -4.65
C LEU A 130 -7.23 16.89 -3.38
N SER A 131 -7.61 16.36 -2.21
CA SER A 131 -7.22 16.91 -0.92
C SER A 131 -5.82 16.47 -0.47
N GLY A 132 -5.12 15.69 -1.30
CA GLY A 132 -3.85 15.06 -0.96
C GLY A 132 -4.04 13.70 -0.26
N TRP A 133 -2.97 12.92 -0.25
CA TRP A 133 -2.94 11.64 0.47
C TRP A 133 -2.80 11.92 1.96
N ASP A 134 -3.84 11.58 2.72
CA ASP A 134 -3.78 11.55 4.18
C ASP A 134 -3.30 10.17 4.64
N TRP A 135 -2.01 10.10 4.94
CA TRP A 135 -1.35 8.85 5.34
C TRP A 135 -1.87 8.31 6.68
N LYS A 136 -2.55 9.14 7.49
CA LYS A 136 -3.26 8.71 8.71
C LYS A 136 -4.33 7.68 8.42
N GLN A 137 -5.00 7.78 7.28
CA GLN A 137 -6.05 6.82 6.91
C GLN A 137 -5.49 5.44 6.57
N LEU A 138 -4.17 5.30 6.35
CA LEU A 138 -3.52 4.01 6.13
C LEU A 138 -3.03 3.35 7.43
N ALA A 139 -3.10 4.07 8.55
CA ALA A 139 -2.65 3.59 9.86
C ALA A 139 -3.40 2.35 10.34
N GLY A 140 -4.71 2.30 10.05
CA GLY A 140 -5.59 1.20 10.43
C GLY A 140 -5.29 -0.11 9.70
N PHE A 141 -4.46 -0.10 8.66
CA PHE A 141 -4.15 -1.31 7.90
C PHE A 141 -3.05 -2.16 8.57
N LYS A 142 -3.36 -2.71 9.75
CA LYS A 142 -2.42 -3.53 10.54
C LYS A 142 -1.88 -4.76 9.83
N GLN A 143 -2.64 -5.27 8.88
CA GLN A 143 -2.30 -6.46 8.11
C GLN A 143 -1.66 -6.13 6.74
N LEU A 144 -1.39 -4.86 6.43
CA LEU A 144 -0.88 -4.45 5.13
C LEU A 144 0.52 -5.05 4.87
N GLU A 145 0.63 -5.80 3.78
CA GLU A 145 1.88 -6.45 3.36
C GLU A 145 2.47 -5.79 2.11
N GLN A 146 1.63 -5.19 1.28
CA GLN A 146 2.04 -4.60 0.02
C GLN A 146 1.34 -3.27 -0.22
N LEU A 147 2.14 -2.23 -0.47
CA LEU A 147 1.67 -0.92 -0.89
C LEU A 147 2.26 -0.59 -2.26
N ASP A 148 1.37 -0.43 -3.23
CA ASP A 148 1.68 -0.14 -4.62
C ASP A 148 1.04 1.20 -4.99
N ILE A 149 1.84 2.26 -5.15
CA ILE A 149 1.38 3.56 -5.66
C ILE A 149 2.17 3.88 -6.92
N LEU A 150 1.51 3.80 -8.07
CA LEU A 150 2.13 3.91 -9.39
C LEU A 150 1.53 5.06 -10.19
N ASP A 151 2.40 5.79 -10.89
CA ASP A 151 2.01 6.88 -11.81
C ASP A 151 1.02 7.86 -11.17
N THR A 152 1.27 8.17 -9.90
CA THR A 152 0.51 9.12 -9.10
C THR A 152 1.38 10.37 -8.92
N PRO A 153 0.84 11.59 -8.92
CA PRO A 153 1.65 12.80 -8.75
C PRO A 153 2.13 12.99 -7.29
N LEU A 154 2.47 11.91 -6.58
CA LEU A 154 2.88 11.92 -5.18
C LEU A 154 4.28 12.54 -5.05
N LYS A 155 4.39 13.61 -4.25
CA LYS A 155 5.63 14.40 -4.11
C LYS A 155 6.37 14.16 -2.79
N LYS A 156 5.62 13.88 -1.73
CA LYS A 156 6.15 13.78 -0.36
C LYS A 156 5.60 12.53 0.29
N LEU A 157 6.48 11.84 1.00
CA LEU A 157 6.12 10.81 1.97
C LEU A 157 5.96 11.47 3.34
N PRO A 158 5.13 10.91 4.24
CA PRO A 158 4.93 11.46 5.57
C PRO A 158 6.24 11.37 6.36
N ALA A 159 6.62 12.48 7.00
CA ALA A 159 7.84 12.55 7.81
C ALA A 159 7.70 11.73 9.11
N ASP A 160 6.47 11.44 9.49
CA ASP A 160 6.03 10.80 10.72
C ASP A 160 5.22 9.54 10.41
N PHE A 161 5.59 8.80 9.36
CA PHE A 161 5.03 7.46 9.09
C PHE A 161 5.07 6.59 10.38
N ARG A 162 6.02 6.88 11.29
CA ARG A 162 6.23 6.21 12.57
C ARG A 162 5.54 6.83 13.79
N SER A 163 4.92 8.01 13.72
CA SER A 163 4.18 8.48 14.91
C SER A 163 3.10 7.43 15.21
N SER A 164 2.89 7.11 16.48
CA SER A 164 2.09 5.97 17.00
C SER A 164 0.70 5.79 16.38
N ASP A 165 0.26 6.76 15.59
CA ASP A 165 -1.02 6.80 14.89
C ASP A 165 -0.93 6.44 13.39
N HIS A 166 0.22 5.97 12.84
CA HIS A 166 0.43 5.91 11.37
C HIS A 166 1.00 4.62 10.79
N VAL A 167 1.60 3.73 11.59
CA VAL A 167 2.11 2.43 11.13
C VAL A 167 1.78 1.35 12.14
N PRO A 168 1.33 0.17 11.69
CA PRO A 168 1.04 -0.96 12.56
C PRO A 168 2.25 -1.29 13.45
N GLU A 169 2.03 -1.42 14.77
CA GLU A 169 3.07 -1.69 15.78
C GLU A 169 3.92 -2.96 15.51
N GLU A 170 3.55 -3.77 14.52
CA GLU A 170 4.35 -4.86 13.96
C GLU A 170 4.23 -4.81 12.42
N GLY A 171 5.09 -4.04 11.75
CA GLY A 171 4.97 -3.79 10.31
C GLY A 171 4.98 -5.06 9.46
N ASN A 172 3.79 -5.48 8.99
CA ASN A 172 3.62 -6.61 8.06
C ASN A 172 4.10 -6.30 6.64
N ILE A 173 4.48 -5.05 6.36
CA ILE A 173 4.91 -4.59 5.04
C ILE A 173 6.13 -5.36 4.57
N ARG A 174 5.98 -6.02 3.42
CA ARG A 174 7.01 -6.77 2.70
C ARG A 174 7.46 -6.03 1.45
N ASN A 175 6.52 -5.37 0.77
CA ASN A 175 6.75 -4.73 -0.51
C ASN A 175 6.26 -3.28 -0.47
N PHE A 176 7.15 -2.35 -0.82
CA PHE A 176 6.86 -0.92 -0.88
C PHE A 176 7.19 -0.38 -2.27
N ILE A 177 6.19 -0.27 -3.13
CA ILE A 177 6.33 0.00 -4.56
C ILE A 177 5.74 1.37 -4.88
N LEU A 178 6.61 2.37 -5.01
CA LEU A 178 6.26 3.76 -5.29
C LEU A 178 6.82 4.22 -6.63
N MET A 179 6.45 3.56 -7.72
CA MET A 179 7.04 3.81 -9.04
C MET A 179 6.40 4.99 -9.78
N TYR A 180 7.20 5.70 -10.58
CA TYR A 180 6.75 6.75 -11.50
C TYR A 180 5.99 7.90 -10.84
N ASN A 181 6.31 8.20 -9.57
CA ASN A 181 5.75 9.33 -8.85
C ASN A 181 6.63 10.59 -9.04
N LYS A 182 6.56 11.53 -8.10
CA LYS A 182 7.36 12.78 -8.08
C LYS A 182 8.12 12.94 -6.76
N ILE A 183 8.46 11.82 -6.10
CA ILE A 183 9.13 11.81 -4.81
C ILE A 183 10.58 12.26 -5.00
N SER A 184 11.03 13.24 -4.23
CA SER A 184 12.41 13.75 -4.29
C SER A 184 13.24 13.43 -3.05
N THR A 185 12.56 13.15 -1.93
CA THR A 185 13.18 12.85 -0.63
C THR A 185 12.41 11.74 0.06
N VAL A 186 13.13 10.85 0.75
CA VAL A 186 12.56 9.81 1.60
C VAL A 186 13.05 10.07 3.04
N PRO A 187 12.16 10.16 4.03
CA PRO A 187 12.54 10.33 5.44
C PRO A 187 13.53 9.25 5.91
N SER A 188 14.41 9.57 6.85
CA SER A 188 15.46 8.65 7.33
C SER A 188 14.91 7.42 8.06
N ASP A 189 13.74 7.56 8.67
CA ASP A 189 13.05 6.55 9.46
C ASP A 189 11.88 5.89 8.70
N MET A 190 11.72 6.18 7.40
CA MET A 190 10.61 5.69 6.58
C MET A 190 10.43 4.17 6.64
N PHE A 191 11.53 3.42 6.74
CA PHE A 191 11.56 1.96 6.71
C PHE A 191 11.96 1.33 8.06
N SER A 192 12.03 2.14 9.12
CA SER A 192 12.25 1.66 10.48
C SER A 192 11.08 0.74 10.89
N ASP A 193 11.36 -0.24 11.76
CA ASP A 193 10.35 -1.13 12.33
C ASP A 193 9.54 -1.96 11.29
N MET A 194 10.08 -2.14 10.08
CA MET A 194 9.56 -3.05 9.05
C MET A 194 10.45 -4.30 8.89
N PRO A 195 10.45 -5.24 9.85
CA PRO A 195 11.39 -6.38 9.85
C PRO A 195 11.16 -7.34 8.67
N LEU A 196 9.97 -7.34 8.08
CA LEU A 196 9.61 -8.20 6.95
C LEU A 196 9.86 -7.56 5.58
N LEU A 197 10.29 -6.30 5.53
CA LEU A 197 10.49 -5.55 4.30
C LEU A 197 11.54 -6.22 3.41
N GLY A 198 11.09 -6.76 2.28
CA GLY A 198 11.92 -7.46 1.32
C GLY A 198 12.23 -6.65 0.07
N MET A 199 11.30 -5.78 -0.33
CA MET A 199 11.39 -5.05 -1.60
C MET A 199 10.96 -3.59 -1.44
N VAL A 200 11.79 -2.69 -1.95
CA VAL A 200 11.47 -1.27 -2.11
C VAL A 200 11.73 -0.90 -3.57
N SER A 201 10.75 -0.31 -4.23
CA SER A 201 10.97 0.33 -5.53
C SER A 201 10.53 1.78 -5.49
N LEU A 202 11.47 2.65 -5.80
CA LEU A 202 11.32 4.10 -6.00
C LEU A 202 11.66 4.44 -7.45
N ARG A 203 11.52 3.50 -8.38
CA ARG A 203 11.83 3.69 -9.80
C ARG A 203 11.07 4.87 -10.39
N GLY A 204 11.71 5.67 -11.24
CA GLY A 204 11.04 6.73 -11.98
C GLY A 204 10.58 7.91 -11.12
N ASN A 205 11.28 8.18 -10.01
CA ASN A 205 11.04 9.33 -9.15
C ASN A 205 12.03 10.46 -9.42
N MET A 206 12.05 11.47 -8.55
CA MET A 206 12.85 12.70 -8.68
C MET A 206 13.99 12.76 -7.66
N MET A 207 14.51 11.61 -7.21
CA MET A 207 15.58 11.57 -6.22
C MET A 207 16.93 11.95 -6.83
N ALA A 208 17.50 13.07 -6.37
CA ALA A 208 18.84 13.48 -6.75
C ALA A 208 19.93 12.93 -5.82
N VAL A 209 19.58 12.62 -4.56
CA VAL A 209 20.50 12.11 -3.54
C VAL A 209 19.89 10.89 -2.90
N LEU A 210 20.68 9.84 -2.75
CA LEU A 210 20.29 8.63 -2.05
C LEU A 210 20.91 8.65 -0.65
N SER A 211 20.13 9.05 0.34
CA SER A 211 20.56 9.25 1.73
C SER A 211 21.09 7.96 2.36
N GLU A 212 22.33 7.96 2.84
CA GLU A 212 22.91 6.84 3.58
C GLU A 212 22.06 6.47 4.80
N ALA A 213 21.67 7.47 5.59
CA ALA A 213 20.88 7.27 6.81
C ALA A 213 19.52 6.58 6.56
N THR A 214 18.94 6.79 5.37
CA THR A 214 17.63 6.19 5.01
C THR A 214 17.77 4.75 4.52
N PHE A 215 18.71 4.50 3.61
CA PHE A 215 18.72 3.26 2.83
C PHE A 215 19.78 2.25 3.31
N GLN A 216 20.91 2.71 3.83
CA GLN A 216 21.99 1.81 4.24
C GLN A 216 21.53 0.83 5.34
N PRO A 217 20.86 1.26 6.44
CA PRO A 217 20.48 0.35 7.51
C PRO A 217 19.57 -0.78 7.00
N VAL A 218 18.59 -0.47 6.15
CA VAL A 218 17.61 -1.44 5.66
C VAL A 218 18.18 -2.39 4.61
N VAL A 219 19.10 -1.93 3.76
CA VAL A 219 19.82 -2.80 2.80
C VAL A 219 20.72 -3.81 3.54
N MET A 220 21.36 -3.37 4.63
CA MET A 220 22.23 -4.24 5.44
C MET A 220 21.47 -5.25 6.31
N SER A 221 20.22 -4.96 6.66
CA SER A 221 19.40 -5.81 7.53
C SER A 221 18.50 -6.74 6.70
N GLN A 222 17.25 -6.35 6.42
CA GLN A 222 16.22 -7.21 5.84
C GLN A 222 16.04 -7.11 4.32
N LEU A 223 16.36 -5.95 3.71
CA LEU A 223 15.94 -5.66 2.35
C LEU A 223 16.69 -6.52 1.32
N ARG A 224 15.94 -7.21 0.46
CA ARG A 224 16.47 -8.08 -0.61
C ARG A 224 16.67 -7.32 -1.91
N TYR A 225 15.83 -6.32 -2.19
CA TYR A 225 15.87 -5.57 -3.43
C TYR A 225 15.47 -4.11 -3.22
N LEU A 226 16.33 -3.20 -3.67
CA LEU A 226 16.10 -1.75 -3.74
C LEU A 226 16.22 -1.31 -5.20
N ASP A 227 15.13 -0.84 -5.78
CA ASP A 227 15.13 -0.26 -7.12
C ASP A 227 14.97 1.25 -7.08
N VAL A 228 16.01 1.95 -7.52
CA VAL A 228 16.05 3.41 -7.65
C VAL A 228 16.39 3.82 -9.08
N THR A 229 16.17 2.92 -10.05
CA THR A 229 16.37 3.22 -11.47
C THR A 229 15.49 4.39 -11.92
N GLU A 230 15.89 5.03 -13.03
CA GLU A 230 15.14 6.18 -13.59
C GLU A 230 14.98 7.38 -12.62
N ASN A 231 15.88 7.53 -11.65
CA ASN A 231 16.00 8.73 -10.82
C ASN A 231 17.19 9.61 -11.26
N PRO A 232 17.12 10.93 -11.09
CA PRO A 232 18.19 11.87 -11.44
C PRO A 232 19.36 11.86 -10.42
N ILE A 233 19.87 10.68 -10.05
CA ILE A 233 20.84 10.52 -8.95
C ILE A 233 22.19 11.15 -9.29
N GLN A 234 22.66 12.02 -8.40
CA GLN A 234 23.99 12.61 -8.41
C GLN A 234 24.97 11.65 -7.74
N CYS A 235 25.88 11.10 -8.54
CA CYS A 235 26.96 10.24 -8.07
C CYS A 235 28.16 11.08 -7.68
N ASP A 236 28.16 11.47 -6.42
CA ASP A 236 29.31 11.99 -5.70
C ASP A 236 29.50 11.18 -4.41
N CYS A 237 30.34 11.67 -3.50
CA CYS A 237 30.65 10.93 -2.30
C CYS A 237 29.50 10.75 -1.30
N ARG A 238 28.37 11.47 -1.44
CA ARG A 238 27.19 11.26 -0.59
C ARG A 238 26.53 9.90 -0.81
N ILE A 239 26.79 9.26 -1.96
CA ILE A 239 26.31 7.91 -2.26
C ILE A 239 27.41 6.85 -2.09
N ALA A 240 28.53 7.17 -1.44
CA ALA A 240 29.66 6.25 -1.28
C ALA A 240 29.26 4.91 -0.62
N TRP A 241 28.24 4.94 0.23
CA TRP A 241 27.67 3.78 0.88
C TRP A 241 27.15 2.72 -0.12
N VAL A 242 26.79 3.08 -1.36
CA VAL A 242 26.37 2.08 -2.37
C VAL A 242 27.49 1.13 -2.81
N LEU A 243 28.74 1.42 -2.46
CA LEU A 243 29.91 0.58 -2.71
C LEU A 243 30.17 -0.48 -1.64
N GLN A 244 29.34 -0.54 -0.59
CA GLN A 244 29.49 -1.51 0.49
C GLN A 244 29.10 -2.94 0.07
N GLU A 245 29.16 -3.87 1.01
CA GLU A 245 28.66 -5.23 0.81
C GLU A 245 27.17 -5.20 0.42
N ARG A 246 26.67 -6.24 -0.25
CA ARG A 246 25.27 -6.31 -0.71
C ARG A 246 24.84 -5.30 -1.78
N ARG A 247 25.78 -4.62 -2.45
CA ARG A 247 25.50 -3.68 -3.55
C ARG A 247 24.70 -4.31 -4.70
N GLU A 248 24.72 -5.63 -4.87
CA GLU A 248 23.91 -6.37 -5.85
C GLU A 248 22.40 -6.26 -5.59
N ARG A 249 22.01 -5.88 -4.36
CA ARG A 249 20.61 -5.62 -4.00
C ARG A 249 20.10 -4.27 -4.49
N ILE A 250 20.99 -3.39 -4.94
CA ILE A 250 20.67 -2.01 -5.30
C ILE A 250 20.69 -1.87 -6.82
N SER A 251 19.53 -1.68 -7.43
CA SER A 251 19.39 -1.35 -8.84
C SER A 251 19.33 0.16 -9.01
N GLY A 252 20.35 0.73 -9.66
CA GLY A 252 20.45 2.17 -9.86
C GLY A 252 21.60 2.53 -10.79
N LYS A 253 21.54 3.75 -11.34
CA LYS A 253 22.59 4.31 -12.19
C LYS A 253 22.74 5.80 -11.94
N CYS A 254 23.92 6.32 -12.25
CA CYS A 254 24.22 7.72 -12.15
C CYS A 254 23.54 8.52 -13.27
N TYR A 255 22.92 9.63 -12.91
CA TYR A 255 22.45 10.64 -13.86
C TYR A 255 23.49 11.76 -14.05
N ALA A 256 24.13 12.16 -12.96
CA ALA A 256 25.19 13.16 -12.91
C ALA A 256 26.35 12.67 -12.02
N PRO A 257 27.57 13.21 -12.15
CA PRO A 257 28.02 14.15 -13.18
C PRO A 257 28.05 13.51 -14.58
N LYS A 258 28.27 14.32 -15.63
CA LYS A 258 28.28 13.85 -17.03
C LYS A 258 29.27 12.69 -17.26
N ALA A 259 30.41 12.69 -16.57
CA ALA A 259 31.42 11.64 -16.67
C ALA A 259 30.96 10.27 -16.15
N LEU A 260 29.99 10.24 -15.23
CA LEU A 260 29.43 9.01 -14.67
C LEU A 260 28.05 8.69 -15.23
N ARG A 261 27.49 9.51 -16.11
CA ARG A 261 26.14 9.33 -16.66
C ARG A 261 25.96 7.90 -17.19
N ASP A 262 24.83 7.29 -16.84
CA ASP A 262 24.43 5.91 -17.16
C ASP A 262 25.31 4.80 -16.57
N LYS A 263 26.36 5.13 -15.81
CA LYS A 263 27.14 4.14 -15.07
C LYS A 263 26.29 3.54 -13.95
N ALA A 264 26.08 2.23 -14.00
CA ALA A 264 25.33 1.48 -12.99
C ALA A 264 26.10 1.43 -11.66
N PHE A 265 25.38 1.39 -10.53
CA PHE A 265 25.99 1.38 -9.19
C PHE A 265 26.91 0.19 -8.95
N ASN A 266 26.56 -0.98 -9.46
CA ASN A 266 27.40 -2.18 -9.38
C ASN A 266 28.74 -2.07 -10.15
N LYS A 267 28.88 -1.07 -11.02
CA LYS A 267 30.10 -0.77 -11.78
C LYS A 267 30.87 0.43 -11.23
N LEU A 268 30.38 1.11 -10.19
CA LEU A 268 31.09 2.22 -9.56
C LEU A 268 32.29 1.72 -8.77
N THR A 269 33.34 2.54 -8.74
CA THR A 269 34.54 2.33 -7.92
C THR A 269 34.69 3.48 -6.92
N ARG A 270 35.60 3.32 -5.94
CA ARG A 270 35.87 4.36 -4.95
C ARG A 270 36.41 5.63 -5.59
N GLU A 271 37.16 5.51 -6.67
CA GLU A 271 37.73 6.61 -7.45
C GLU A 271 36.65 7.50 -8.07
N ASP A 272 35.53 6.91 -8.51
CA ASP A 272 34.44 7.63 -9.15
C ASP A 272 33.77 8.64 -8.20
N ILE A 273 33.71 8.32 -6.90
CA ILE A 273 32.91 9.04 -5.90
C ILE A 273 33.71 9.49 -4.68
N ARG A 274 34.97 9.91 -4.89
CA ARG A 274 35.82 10.44 -3.81
C ARG A 274 35.35 11.81 -3.34
N CYS A 275 35.14 11.98 -2.02
CA CYS A 275 35.15 13.33 -1.45
C CYS A 275 36.61 13.81 -1.43
N SER A 276 36.91 14.95 -2.04
CA SER A 276 38.04 15.76 -1.60
C SER A 276 37.62 16.41 -0.27
N ASN A 277 38.47 16.42 0.76
CA ASN A 277 38.20 16.99 2.09
C ASN A 277 37.98 18.52 2.12
N ILE A 278 37.35 19.12 1.10
CA ILE A 278 37.33 20.58 0.89
C ILE A 278 35.95 21.21 1.20
N LEU A 279 34.90 20.44 1.54
CA LEU A 279 33.56 21.04 1.79
C LEU A 279 32.83 20.53 3.04
N LEU A 280 33.55 20.22 4.13
CA LEU A 280 32.92 20.10 5.46
C LEU A 280 32.77 21.46 6.20
N HIS A 281 33.22 22.57 5.62
CA HIS A 281 33.16 23.90 6.26
C HIS A 281 32.11 24.88 5.72
N SER A 282 31.34 24.54 4.67
CA SER A 282 30.40 25.49 4.05
C SER A 282 28.91 25.13 4.15
N LEU A 283 28.53 24.11 4.93
CA LEU A 283 27.11 23.76 5.17
C LEU A 283 26.72 23.77 6.67
N GLN A 284 27.42 24.54 7.50
CA GLN A 284 27.00 24.88 8.88
C GLN A 284 26.71 26.38 9.06
N LYS A 285 26.02 27.01 8.10
CA LYS A 285 25.34 28.29 8.32
C LYS A 285 23.96 28.28 7.71
#